data_AF-A0A428UC69-F1
#
_entry.id   AF-A0A428UC69-F1
#
_cell.length_a   1.000
_cell.length_b   1.000
_cell.length_c   1.000
_cell.angle_alpha   90.00
_cell.angle_beta   90.00
_cell.angle_gamma   90.00
#
_symmetry.space_group_name_H-M   'P 1'
#
loop_
_entity.id
_entity.type
_entity.pdbx_description
1 polymer ?
#
loop_
_entity_poly.entity_id
_entity_poly.type
_entity_poly.pdbx_seq_one_letter_code
_entity_poly.pdbx_strand_id
1 'polypeptide(L)'
;MTATSGPNGAKQQKPNGKGAKKEVKILMLHGFTQSGALFRAKTRALEKLLVKLLNPISLLPVLIYATGPNRLSAEDIPGYQPPEEPPSEDYQPDTWAWWRKDEATGNYRLFG
;
A
#
# COMPACT_ATOMS: atom_id res chain seq x y z
N MET A 1 -28.87 45.75 -43.64
CA MET A 1 -28.13 44.71 -42.91
C MET A 1 -27.59 45.33 -41.64
N THR A 2 -28.20 45.04 -40.49
CA THR A 2 -27.67 45.41 -39.16
C THR A 2 -28.13 44.36 -38.18
N ALA A 3 -27.20 43.50 -37.74
CA ALA A 3 -27.43 42.44 -36.78
C ALA A 3 -27.25 42.99 -35.36
N THR A 4 -28.28 42.86 -34.52
CA THR A 4 -28.20 43.08 -33.08
C THR A 4 -27.83 41.78 -32.39
N SER A 5 -26.63 41.75 -31.79
CA SER A 5 -26.12 40.69 -30.93
C SER A 5 -26.80 40.73 -29.56
N GLY A 6 -27.56 39.69 -29.21
CA GLY A 6 -28.09 39.49 -27.85
C GLY A 6 -27.04 38.95 -26.89
N PRO A 7 -27.19 39.17 -25.56
CA PRO A 7 -26.16 38.85 -24.58
C PRO A 7 -26.09 37.34 -24.29
N ASN A 8 -24.85 36.83 -24.26
CA ASN A 8 -24.50 35.47 -23.87
C ASN A 8 -25.05 35.11 -22.49
N GLY A 9 -25.97 34.13 -22.44
CA GLY A 9 -26.40 33.49 -21.21
C GLY A 9 -25.27 32.62 -20.63
N ALA A 10 -24.46 33.20 -19.74
CA ALA A 10 -23.54 32.43 -18.91
C ALA A 10 -24.37 31.57 -17.94
N LYS A 11 -24.42 30.25 -18.19
CA LYS A 11 -24.97 29.28 -17.25
C LYS A 11 -24.14 29.33 -15.97
N GLN A 12 -24.72 29.84 -14.89
CA GLN A 12 -24.14 29.78 -13.56
C GLN A 12 -23.94 28.32 -13.16
N GLN A 13 -22.67 27.91 -13.08
CA GLN A 13 -22.29 26.60 -12.56
C GLN A 13 -22.55 26.61 -11.05
N LYS A 14 -23.59 25.88 -10.62
CA LYS A 14 -23.91 25.71 -9.20
C LYS A 14 -22.70 25.10 -8.48
N PRO A 15 -22.24 25.67 -7.35
CA PRO A 15 -21.16 25.05 -6.58
C PRO A 15 -21.68 23.73 -6.02
N ASN A 16 -21.07 22.62 -6.43
CA ASN A 16 -21.38 21.30 -5.92
C ASN A 16 -20.85 21.21 -4.48
N GLY A 17 -21.65 21.69 -3.53
CA GLY A 17 -21.33 21.76 -2.10
C GLY A 17 -21.35 20.41 -1.38
N LYS A 18 -20.66 19.39 -1.91
CA LYS A 18 -20.12 18.32 -1.06
C LYS A 18 -18.75 18.81 -0.65
N GLY A 19 -18.60 19.26 0.60
CA GLY A 19 -17.31 19.72 1.13
C GLY A 19 -16.21 18.77 0.68
N ALA A 20 -15.20 19.31 -0.01
CA ALA A 20 -14.16 18.51 -0.62
C ALA A 20 -13.49 17.66 0.48
N LYS A 21 -13.55 16.33 0.35
CA LYS A 21 -12.88 15.44 1.29
C LYS A 21 -11.37 15.65 1.17
N LYS A 22 -10.69 15.86 2.30
CA LYS A 22 -9.24 15.98 2.33
C LYS A 22 -8.63 14.60 2.31
N GLU A 23 -7.73 14.34 1.36
CA GLU A 23 -6.99 13.08 1.32
C GLU A 23 -6.00 12.96 2.48
N VAL A 24 -5.91 11.77 3.06
CA VAL A 24 -4.90 11.39 4.05
C VAL A 24 -4.19 10.14 3.58
N LYS A 25 -2.91 10.25 3.26
CA LYS A 25 -2.09 9.13 2.83
C LYS A 25 -1.59 8.37 4.05
N ILE A 26 -1.82 7.05 4.06
CA ILE A 26 -1.41 6.16 5.14
C ILE A 26 -0.50 5.10 4.53
N LEU A 27 0.75 5.05 5.01
CA LEU A 27 1.70 4.01 4.64
C LEU A 27 1.43 2.74 5.45
N MET A 28 1.23 1.63 4.76
CA MET A 28 0.89 0.32 5.30
C MET A 28 2.12 -0.59 5.17
N LEU A 29 2.87 -0.76 6.27
CA LEU A 29 4.08 -1.58 6.32
C LEU A 29 3.75 -3.01 6.74
N HIS A 30 4.16 -3.99 5.94
CA HIS A 30 3.96 -5.41 6.25
C HIS A 30 5.02 -5.93 7.24
N GLY A 31 4.76 -7.09 7.85
CA GLY A 31 5.71 -7.80 8.74
C GLY A 31 6.73 -8.65 7.98
N PHE A 32 7.63 -9.31 8.73
CA PHE A 32 8.61 -10.27 8.17
C PHE A 32 7.91 -11.39 7.39
N THR A 33 8.57 -11.90 6.34
CA THR A 33 8.08 -12.93 5.40
C THR A 33 6.74 -12.60 4.69
N GLN A 34 6.41 -11.32 4.55
CA GLN A 34 5.20 -10.88 3.85
C GLN A 34 5.55 -9.91 2.72
N SER A 35 4.59 -9.63 1.85
CA SER A 35 4.66 -8.58 0.83
C SER A 35 3.56 -7.54 1.04
N GLY A 36 3.67 -6.38 0.40
CA GLY A 36 2.62 -5.35 0.44
C GLY A 36 1.28 -5.88 -0.09
N ALA A 37 1.31 -6.72 -1.14
CA ALA A 37 0.13 -7.35 -1.72
C ALA A 37 -0.53 -8.33 -0.73
N LEU A 38 0.26 -9.20 -0.09
CA LEU A 38 -0.23 -10.14 0.92
C LEU A 38 -0.81 -9.40 2.13
N PHE A 39 -0.16 -8.32 2.57
CA PHE A 39 -0.65 -7.49 3.67
C PHE A 39 -1.99 -6.84 3.32
N ARG A 40 -2.12 -6.26 2.12
CA ARG A 40 -3.38 -5.69 1.62
C ARG A 40 -4.52 -6.71 1.58
N ALA A 41 -4.23 -7.95 1.16
CA ALA A 41 -5.22 -9.02 1.16
C ALA A 41 -5.72 -9.33 2.58
N LYS A 42 -4.83 -9.33 3.57
CA LYS A 42 -5.16 -9.58 4.99
C LYS A 42 -5.87 -8.41 5.67
N THR A 43 -5.70 -7.17 5.21
CA THR A 43 -6.24 -5.97 5.87
C THR A 43 -7.49 -5.37 5.22
N ARG A 44 -8.22 -6.11 4.37
CA ARG A 44 -9.44 -5.60 3.70
C ARG A 44 -10.53 -5.13 4.66
N ALA A 45 -10.70 -5.81 5.79
CA ALA A 45 -11.66 -5.39 6.81
C ALA A 45 -11.24 -4.07 7.47
N LEU A 46 -9.94 -3.90 7.75
CA LEU A 46 -9.37 -2.66 8.28
C LEU A 46 -9.55 -1.48 7.31
N GLU A 47 -9.32 -1.69 6.01
CA GLU A 47 -9.56 -0.67 4.97
C GLU A 47 -11.00 -0.14 5.02
N LYS A 48 -11.99 -1.04 5.09
CA LYS A 48 -13.40 -0.67 5.21
C LYS A 48 -13.70 0.10 6.50
N LEU A 49 -13.09 -0.33 7.61
CA LEU A 49 -13.26 0.34 8.91
C LEU A 49 -12.67 1.76 8.89
N LEU A 50 -11.47 1.94 8.33
CA LEU A 50 -10.82 3.25 8.20
C LEU A 50 -11.68 4.21 7.37
N VAL A 51 -12.22 3.77 6.24
CA VAL A 51 -13.14 4.58 5.42
C VAL A 51 -14.38 4.97 6.21
N LYS A 52 -14.97 4.03 6.98
CA LYS A 52 -16.15 4.28 7.81
C LYS A 52 -15.87 5.31 8.91
N LEU A 53 -14.71 5.26 9.55
CA LEU A 53 -14.34 6.15 10.66
C LEU A 53 -13.91 7.54 10.20
N LEU A 54 -13.25 7.65 9.04
CA LEU A 54 -12.68 8.91 8.55
C LEU A 54 -13.66 9.73 7.70
N ASN A 55 -14.62 9.08 7.03
CA ASN A 55 -15.62 9.76 6.23
C ASN A 55 -16.43 10.85 6.97
N PRO A 56 -16.92 10.63 8.22
CA PRO A 56 -17.70 11.64 8.95
C PRO A 56 -16.95 12.95 9.22
N ILE A 57 -15.62 12.91 9.26
CA ILE A 57 -14.75 14.07 9.49
C ILE A 57 -14.14 14.60 8.18
N SER A 58 -14.74 14.29 7.03
CA SER A 58 -14.31 14.72 5.71
C SER A 58 -12.88 14.33 5.34
N LEU A 59 -12.36 13.22 5.89
CA LEU A 59 -11.06 12.66 5.52
C LEU A 59 -11.24 11.44 4.63
N LEU A 60 -10.51 11.41 3.51
CA LEU A 60 -10.47 10.29 2.56
C LEU A 60 -9.14 9.55 2.73
N PRO A 61 -9.11 8.34 3.32
CA PRO A 61 -7.86 7.59 3.45
C PRO A 61 -7.40 7.05 2.09
N VAL A 62 -6.11 7.23 1.80
CA VAL A 62 -5.40 6.64 0.67
C VAL A 62 -4.34 5.70 1.24
N LEU A 63 -4.58 4.38 1.14
CA LEU A 63 -3.72 3.36 1.75
C LEU A 63 -2.63 2.91 0.76
N ILE A 64 -1.37 3.10 1.14
CA ILE A 64 -0.19 2.76 0.32
C ILE A 64 0.45 1.51 0.91
N TYR A 65 0.39 0.40 0.17
CA TYR A 65 0.96 -0.88 0.59
C TYR A 65 2.31 -1.08 -0.09
N ALA A 66 3.39 -0.79 0.64
CA ALA A 66 4.75 -0.95 0.13
C ALA A 66 5.27 -2.36 0.45
N THR A 67 6.10 -2.91 -0.45
CA THR A 67 6.88 -4.13 -0.20
C THR A 67 8.30 -3.74 0.21
N GLY A 68 8.84 -4.42 1.22
CA GLY A 68 10.20 -4.22 1.69
C GLY A 68 11.23 -4.47 0.59
N PRO A 69 12.41 -3.83 0.64
CA PRO A 69 13.38 -3.93 -0.43
C PRO A 69 14.16 -5.25 -0.42
N ASN A 70 14.18 -5.96 0.71
CA ASN A 70 14.98 -7.17 0.87
C ASN A 70 14.13 -8.42 0.62
N ARG A 71 14.42 -9.13 -0.46
CA ARG A 71 13.86 -10.47 -0.72
C ARG A 71 14.59 -11.48 0.17
N LEU A 72 13.83 -12.37 0.80
CA LEU A 72 14.36 -13.41 1.67
C LEU A 72 14.56 -14.70 0.86
N SER A 73 15.71 -15.33 1.02
CA SER A 73 15.91 -16.74 0.65
C SER A 73 15.31 -17.64 1.74
N ALA A 74 15.15 -18.93 1.45
CA ALA A 74 14.55 -19.85 2.41
C ALA A 74 15.41 -19.97 3.70
N GLU A 75 16.73 -19.92 3.57
CA GLU A 75 17.73 -19.89 4.65
C GLU A 75 17.61 -18.66 5.58
N ASP A 76 17.02 -17.55 5.12
CA ASP A 76 16.80 -16.36 5.95
C ASP A 76 15.63 -16.53 6.93
N ILE A 77 14.81 -17.57 6.75
CA ILE A 77 13.59 -17.78 7.53
C ILE A 77 13.95 -18.59 8.78
N PRO A 78 13.68 -18.07 9.99
CA PRO A 78 13.93 -18.81 11.23
C PRO A 78 13.23 -20.16 11.22
N GLY A 79 14.00 -21.23 11.51
CA GLY A 79 13.48 -22.60 11.52
C GLY A 79 13.40 -23.27 10.15
N TYR A 80 13.99 -22.68 9.10
CA TYR A 80 14.11 -23.36 7.81
C TYR A 80 14.88 -24.68 7.93
N GLN A 81 14.30 -25.74 7.38
CA GLN A 81 14.95 -27.01 7.15
C GLN A 81 14.98 -27.25 5.64
N PRO A 82 16.14 -27.58 5.05
CA PRO A 82 16.23 -27.93 3.64
C PRO A 82 15.29 -29.12 3.33
N PRO A 83 14.40 -29.03 2.33
CA PRO A 83 13.60 -30.17 1.91
C PRO A 83 14.50 -31.26 1.29
N GLU A 84 14.07 -32.53 1.40
CA GLU A 84 14.80 -33.67 0.81
C GLU A 84 14.92 -33.56 -0.71
N GLU A 85 13.91 -32.99 -1.36
CA GLU A 85 13.94 -32.59 -2.77
C GLU A 85 14.05 -31.06 -2.86
N PRO A 86 15.09 -30.52 -3.52
CA PRO A 86 15.21 -29.09 -3.69
C PRO A 86 14.04 -28.58 -4.54
N PRO A 87 13.42 -27.44 -4.18
CA PRO A 87 12.47 -26.80 -5.07
C PRO A 87 13.16 -26.47 -6.40
N SER A 88 12.41 -26.44 -7.49
CA SER A 88 12.93 -26.04 -8.80
C SER A 88 13.74 -24.75 -8.67
N GLU A 89 14.86 -24.63 -9.39
CA GLU A 89 15.74 -23.44 -9.32
C GLU A 89 14.98 -22.12 -9.56
N ASP A 90 13.84 -22.17 -10.25
CA ASP A 90 12.96 -21.04 -10.53
C ASP A 90 11.99 -20.65 -9.38
N TYR A 91 11.91 -21.44 -8.30
CA TYR A 91 10.98 -21.18 -7.21
C TYR A 91 11.51 -20.06 -6.31
N GLN A 92 10.82 -18.92 -6.38
CA GLN A 92 11.16 -17.74 -5.62
C GLN A 92 9.98 -17.36 -4.70
N PRO A 93 10.00 -17.71 -3.39
CA PRO A 93 8.87 -17.45 -2.49
C PRO A 93 8.62 -15.94 -2.33
N ASP A 94 7.35 -15.49 -2.26
CA ASP A 94 6.98 -14.08 -2.06
C ASP A 94 7.19 -13.63 -0.61
N THR A 95 8.44 -13.70 -0.16
CA THR A 95 8.87 -13.42 1.21
C THR A 95 9.82 -12.24 1.24
N TRP A 96 9.43 -11.17 1.93
CA TRP A 96 10.19 -9.93 2.00
C TRP A 96 10.37 -9.44 3.43
N ALA A 97 11.39 -8.60 3.62
CA ALA A 97 11.67 -7.91 4.87
C ALA A 97 12.12 -6.47 4.63
N TRP A 98 11.93 -5.64 5.67
CA TRP A 98 12.47 -4.28 5.72
C TRP A 98 13.95 -4.25 6.11
N TRP A 99 14.37 -5.20 6.95
CA TRP A 99 15.76 -5.36 7.40
C TRP A 99 16.10 -6.85 7.46
N ARG A 100 17.37 -7.20 7.18
CA ARG A 100 17.91 -8.54 7.44
C ARG A 100 18.73 -8.50 8.71
N LYS A 101 18.59 -9.51 9.57
CA LYS A 101 19.41 -9.65 10.77
C LYS A 101 20.51 -10.65 10.46
N ASP A 102 21.75 -10.25 10.72
CA ASP A 102 22.87 -11.19 10.76
C ASP A 102 22.79 -11.96 12.08
N GLU A 103 22.48 -13.25 12.01
CA GLU A 103 22.35 -14.07 13.22
C GLU A 103 23.68 -14.31 13.94
N ALA A 104 24.82 -14.23 13.25
CA ALA A 104 26.12 -14.40 13.88
C ALA A 104 26.52 -13.17 14.70
N THR A 105 26.18 -11.97 14.23
CA THR A 105 26.59 -10.71 14.87
C THR A 105 25.46 -9.97 15.59
N GLY A 106 24.20 -10.33 15.35
CA GLY A 106 23.02 -9.64 15.85
C GLY A 106 22.71 -8.32 15.15
N ASN A 107 23.52 -7.91 14.18
CA ASN A 107 23.39 -6.63 13.50
C ASN A 107 22.28 -6.63 12.44
N TYR A 108 21.56 -5.53 12.34
CA TYR A 108 20.58 -5.31 11.27
C TYR A 108 21.24 -4.66 10.06
N ARG A 109 21.01 -5.24 8.89
CA ARG A 109 21.43 -4.71 7.59
C ARG A 109 20.22 -4.17 6.85
N LEU A 110 20.35 -2.93 6.37
CA LEU A 110 19.26 -2.18 5.74
C LEU A 110 19.22 -2.40 4.22
N PHE A 111 20.40 -2.47 3.61
CA PHE A 111 20.61 -2.78 2.20
C PHE A 111 21.51 -4.02 2.09
N GLY A 112 21.10 -4.96 1.24
CA GLY A 112 21.91 -6.12 0.85
C GLY A 112 23.03 -5.73 -0.10
#